data_AF-A0A831L9E6-F1
#
_entry.id   AF-A0A831L9E6-F1
#
_cell.length_a   1.000
_cell.length_b   1.000
_cell.length_c   1.000
_cell.angle_alpha   90.00
_cell.angle_beta   90.00
_cell.angle_gamma   90.00
#
_symmetry.space_group_name_H-M   'P 1'
#
loop_
_entity.id
_entity.type
_entity.pdbx_description
1 polymer ?
#
loop_
_entity_poly.entity_id
_entity_poly.type
_entity_poly.pdbx_seq_one_letter_code
_entity_poly.pdbx_strand_id
1 'polypeptide(L)'
;MKSASVPSHFAKHAVANDVECKIDALLLAADYDTYVADVQTYLMNTGMFNVVDIVNNTMPTLAMLRNYDAILVWADYILDDIFGDTLAAYIDEGGGVVSAVFNLFTG
;
A
#
# COMPACT_ATOMS: atom_id res chain seq x y z
N MET A 1 23.08 -4.64 -27.76
CA MET A 1 21.94 -3.74 -27.52
C MET A 1 21.83 -3.55 -26.01
N LYS A 2 21.61 -2.31 -25.57
CA LYS A 2 21.84 -1.81 -24.21
C LYS A 2 21.04 -2.59 -23.15
N SER A 3 21.75 -3.03 -22.11
CA SER A 3 21.15 -3.49 -20.86
C SER A 3 20.37 -2.32 -20.25
N ALA A 4 19.05 -2.44 -20.15
CA ALA A 4 18.23 -1.49 -19.43
C ALA A 4 18.43 -1.76 -17.93
N SER A 5 19.20 -0.90 -17.28
CA SER A 5 19.25 -0.85 -15.82
C SER A 5 17.83 -0.59 -15.31
N VAL A 6 17.26 -1.55 -14.62
CA VAL A 6 16.03 -1.35 -13.85
C VAL A 6 16.31 -0.22 -12.84
N PRO A 7 15.42 0.78 -12.69
CA PRO A 7 15.56 1.82 -11.69
C PRO A 7 15.70 1.19 -10.30
N SER A 8 16.71 1.63 -9.56
CA SER A 8 17.14 1.03 -8.29
C SER A 8 16.13 1.11 -7.14
N HIS A 9 14.97 1.76 -7.34
CA HIS A 9 13.96 1.91 -6.29
C HIS A 9 13.16 0.63 -6.03
N PHE A 10 12.95 -0.21 -7.05
CA PHE A 10 12.36 -1.55 -6.89
C PHE A 10 13.39 -2.63 -6.50
N ALA A 11 14.69 -2.29 -6.50
CA ALA A 11 15.76 -3.25 -6.25
C ALA A 11 16.03 -3.50 -4.76
N LYS A 12 15.44 -2.72 -3.84
CA LYS A 12 15.71 -2.87 -2.39
C LYS A 12 15.36 -4.26 -1.84
N HIS A 13 14.44 -4.98 -2.48
CA HIS A 13 13.99 -6.31 -2.05
C HIS A 13 14.43 -7.48 -2.95
N ALA A 14 15.00 -7.23 -4.12
CA ALA A 14 15.29 -8.27 -5.13
C ALA A 14 16.66 -8.97 -4.97
N VAL A 15 17.44 -8.67 -3.92
CA VAL A 15 18.83 -9.15 -3.75
C VAL A 15 18.99 -10.11 -2.56
N ALA A 16 17.91 -10.74 -2.09
CA ALA A 16 17.98 -11.83 -1.13
C ALA A 16 17.54 -13.14 -1.80
N ASN A 17 18.53 -13.99 -2.07
CA ASN A 17 18.46 -15.37 -2.59
C ASN A 17 17.11 -16.08 -2.38
N ASP A 18 16.44 -16.44 -3.48
CA ASP A 18 15.26 -17.32 -3.54
C ASP A 18 14.06 -16.97 -2.63
N VAL A 19 13.92 -15.71 -2.22
CA VAL A 19 12.70 -15.22 -1.57
C VAL A 19 11.66 -15.00 -2.67
N GLU A 20 10.55 -15.75 -2.61
CA GLU A 20 9.35 -15.45 -3.40
C GLU A 20 9.09 -13.94 -3.27
N CYS A 21 9.23 -13.17 -4.37
CA CYS A 21 9.16 -11.70 -4.35
C CYS A 21 7.74 -11.25 -3.99
N LYS A 22 7.43 -11.33 -2.70
CA LYS A 22 6.17 -10.93 -2.13
C LYS A 22 6.28 -9.51 -1.63
N ILE A 23 5.17 -8.81 -1.74
CA ILE A 23 5.07 -7.40 -1.39
C ILE A 23 4.65 -7.31 0.09
N ASP A 24 5.32 -6.45 0.85
CA ASP A 24 4.82 -5.97 2.13
C ASP A 24 3.90 -4.78 1.86
N ALA A 25 2.60 -4.94 2.10
CA ALA A 25 1.60 -3.93 1.78
C ALA A 25 0.90 -3.39 3.02
N LEU A 26 0.41 -2.15 2.92
CA LEU A 26 -0.53 -1.57 3.87
C LEU A 26 -1.90 -1.39 3.21
N LEU A 27 -2.95 -1.91 3.83
CA LEU A 27 -4.33 -1.60 3.52
C LEU A 27 -4.76 -0.38 4.34
N LEU A 28 -4.89 0.75 3.66
CA LEU A 28 -5.48 1.97 4.17
C LEU A 28 -6.98 1.96 3.91
N ALA A 29 -7.77 1.92 4.98
CA ALA A 29 -9.22 1.76 4.88
C ALA A 29 -10.02 2.73 5.75
N ALA A 30 -11.28 2.90 5.36
CA ALA A 30 -12.32 3.49 6.18
C ALA A 30 -13.62 2.71 5.97
N ASP A 31 -13.83 1.70 6.81
CA ASP A 31 -15.04 0.86 6.82
C ASP A 31 -15.18 0.10 8.16
N TYR A 32 -16.19 -0.77 8.26
CA TYR A 32 -16.36 -1.74 9.34
C TYR A 32 -15.21 -2.75 9.36
N ASP A 33 -14.67 -3.02 10.55
CA ASP A 33 -13.51 -3.90 10.74
C ASP A 33 -13.68 -5.29 10.11
N THR A 34 -14.91 -5.83 10.08
CA THR A 34 -15.18 -7.13 9.44
C THR A 34 -14.91 -7.12 7.94
N TYR A 35 -15.31 -6.06 7.23
CA TYR A 35 -15.08 -5.95 5.78
C TYR A 35 -13.61 -5.68 5.47
N VAL A 36 -12.96 -4.86 6.29
CA VAL A 36 -11.51 -4.62 6.17
C VAL A 36 -10.71 -5.91 6.37
N ALA A 37 -11.09 -6.73 7.35
CA ALA A 37 -10.46 -8.03 7.60
C ALA A 37 -10.69 -9.03 6.45
N ASP A 38 -11.86 -9.02 5.82
CA ASP A 38 -12.14 -9.83 4.63
C ASP A 38 -11.24 -9.43 3.46
N VAL A 39 -11.09 -8.13 3.19
CA VAL A 39 -10.19 -7.61 2.15
C VAL A 39 -8.74 -8.04 2.40
N GLN A 40 -8.26 -7.87 3.63
CA GLN A 40 -6.92 -8.33 4.03
C GLN A 40 -6.76 -9.84 3.77
N THR A 41 -7.74 -10.64 4.19
CA THR A 41 -7.73 -12.10 4.00
C THR A 41 -7.69 -12.48 2.51
N TYR A 42 -8.47 -11.81 1.67
CA TYR A 42 -8.48 -12.06 0.24
C TYR A 42 -7.15 -11.70 -0.42
N LEU A 43 -6.53 -10.58 -0.04
CA LEU A 43 -5.21 -10.20 -0.53
C LEU A 43 -4.15 -11.23 -0.12
N MET A 44 -4.12 -11.63 1.15
CA MET A 44 -3.19 -12.65 1.65
C MET A 44 -3.37 -13.99 0.93
N ASN A 45 -4.62 -14.39 0.65
CA ASN A 45 -4.94 -15.65 -0.05
C ASN A 45 -4.49 -15.69 -1.52
N THR A 46 -4.10 -14.55 -2.12
CA THR A 46 -3.48 -14.56 -3.46
C THR A 46 -2.10 -15.20 -3.47
N GLY A 47 -1.44 -15.29 -2.31
CA GLY A 47 -0.06 -15.73 -2.18
C GLY A 47 0.98 -14.69 -2.62
N MET A 48 0.55 -13.50 -3.06
CA MET A 48 1.44 -12.45 -3.59
C MET A 48 2.02 -11.52 -2.51
N PHE A 49 1.49 -11.55 -1.29
CA PHE A 49 1.88 -10.67 -0.20
C PHE A 49 2.55 -11.45 0.93
N ASN A 50 3.56 -10.87 1.54
CA ASN A 50 4.21 -11.40 2.73
C ASN A 50 3.47 -10.91 3.97
N VAL A 51 3.06 -9.64 3.96
CA VAL A 51 2.12 -9.05 4.92
C VAL A 51 1.18 -8.07 4.23
N VAL A 52 -0.04 -7.97 4.74
CA VAL A 52 -0.97 -6.87 4.48
C VAL A 52 -1.39 -6.33 5.83
N ASP A 53 -0.74 -5.27 6.31
CA ASP A 53 -1.15 -4.63 7.56
C ASP A 53 -2.34 -3.70 7.34
N ILE A 54 -3.14 -3.47 8.38
CA ILE A 54 -4.35 -2.66 8.31
C ILE A 54 -4.16 -1.35 9.06
N VAL A 55 -4.53 -0.26 8.42
CA VAL A 55 -4.83 1.03 9.06
C VAL A 55 -6.25 1.40 8.67
N ASN A 56 -7.16 1.30 9.64
CA ASN A 56 -8.58 1.59 9.46
C ASN A 56 -8.98 2.84 10.24
N ASN A 57 -9.73 3.76 9.61
CA ASN A 57 -10.32 4.96 10.24
C ASN A 57 -9.33 5.82 11.04
N THR A 58 -8.03 5.75 10.72
CA THR A 58 -6.95 6.41 11.45
C THR A 58 -5.89 6.94 10.50
N MET A 59 -5.28 8.07 10.87
CA MET A 59 -4.30 8.75 10.02
C MET A 59 -2.96 8.01 10.00
N PRO A 60 -2.47 7.56 8.83
CA PRO A 60 -1.13 7.03 8.71
C PRO A 60 -0.09 8.16 8.83
N THR A 61 1.11 7.84 9.32
CA THR A 61 2.25 8.77 9.21
C THR A 61 3.11 8.41 8.01
N LEU A 62 3.78 9.40 7.40
CA LEU A 62 4.72 9.14 6.30
C LEU A 62 5.82 8.14 6.70
N ALA A 63 6.32 8.23 7.94
CA ALA A 63 7.32 7.29 8.45
C ALA A 63 6.81 5.84 8.48
N MET A 64 5.52 5.64 8.74
CA MET A 64 4.89 4.33 8.69
C MET A 64 4.75 3.83 7.25
N LEU A 65 4.33 4.68 6.31
CA LEU A 65 4.17 4.28 4.89
C LEU A 65 5.49 3.79 4.28
N ARG A 66 6.62 4.39 4.66
CA ARG A 66 7.96 4.00 4.20
C ARG A 66 8.39 2.58 4.57
N ASN A 67 7.72 1.95 5.53
CA ASN A 67 8.00 0.56 5.90
C ASN A 67 7.40 -0.45 4.90
N TYR A 68 6.51 -0.01 4.01
CA TYR A 68 5.81 -0.86 3.06
C TYR A 68 6.27 -0.59 1.62
N ASP A 69 6.15 -1.61 0.77
CA ASP A 69 6.47 -1.52 -0.65
C ASP A 69 5.32 -0.93 -1.46
N ALA A 70 4.07 -1.11 -1.00
CA ALA A 70 2.89 -0.54 -1.61
C ALA A 70 1.78 -0.23 -0.59
N ILE A 71 0.99 0.80 -0.88
CA ILE A 71 -0.19 1.18 -0.11
C ILE A 71 -1.44 0.96 -0.97
N LEU A 72 -2.39 0.17 -0.48
CA LEU A 72 -3.70 -0.01 -1.08
C LEU A 72 -4.71 0.86 -0.35
N VAL A 73 -5.41 1.72 -1.07
CA VAL A 73 -6.46 2.60 -0.54
C VAL A 73 -7.83 2.06 -0.93
N TRP A 74 -8.62 1.67 0.06
CA TRP A 74 -9.98 1.15 -0.08
C TRP A 74 -10.87 1.67 1.05
N ALA A 75 -11.79 2.59 0.74
CA ALA A 75 -12.60 3.30 1.72
C ALA A 75 -14.03 3.56 1.23
N ASP A 76 -15.00 2.91 1.86
CA ASP A 76 -16.42 3.19 1.60
C ASP A 76 -16.92 4.45 2.35
N TYR A 77 -16.21 4.83 3.42
CA TYR A 77 -16.40 6.13 4.10
C TYR A 77 -15.37 7.18 3.67
N ILE A 78 -15.63 8.43 4.07
CA ILE A 78 -14.80 9.58 3.71
C ILE A 78 -13.42 9.47 4.37
N LEU A 79 -12.36 9.63 3.56
CA LEU A 79 -11.00 9.90 4.02
C LEU A 79 -10.76 11.42 3.99
N ASP A 80 -10.16 11.96 5.05
CA ASP A 80 -9.81 13.38 5.17
C ASP A 80 -8.70 13.78 4.17
N ASP A 81 -8.67 15.04 3.73
CA ASP A 81 -7.67 15.59 2.81
C ASP A 81 -6.22 15.36 3.27
N ILE A 82 -5.97 15.32 4.59
CA ILE A 82 -4.63 15.08 5.16
C ILE A 82 -4.11 13.68 4.77
N PHE A 83 -4.99 12.70 4.50
CA PHE A 83 -4.58 11.41 3.95
C PHE A 83 -3.99 11.56 2.54
N GLY A 84 -4.59 12.43 1.72
CA GLY A 84 -4.13 12.74 0.37
C GLY A 84 -2.71 13.33 0.37
N ASP A 85 -2.44 14.31 1.24
CA ASP A 85 -1.10 14.92 1.35
C ASP A 85 -0.03 13.92 1.77
N THR A 86 -0.35 13.02 2.71
CA THR A 86 0.58 12.00 3.18
C THR A 86 0.88 10.95 2.10
N LEU A 87 -0.13 10.57 1.33
CA LEU A 87 0.03 9.66 0.18
C LEU A 87 0.81 10.33 -0.95
N ALA A 88 0.57 11.61 -1.23
CA ALA A 88 1.30 12.37 -2.23
C ALA A 88 2.80 12.44 -1.89
N ALA A 89 3.16 12.72 -0.63
CA ALA A 89 4.55 12.71 -0.18
C ALA A 89 5.22 11.33 -0.34
N TYR A 90 4.47 10.24 -0.09
CA TYR A 90 4.98 8.89 -0.30
C TYR A 90 5.17 8.56 -1.80
N ILE A 91 4.27 9.03 -2.67
CA ILE A 91 4.40 8.89 -4.14
C ILE A 91 5.61 9.68 -4.65
N ASP A 92 5.83 10.90 -4.17
CA ASP A 92 6.98 11.75 -4.54
C ASP A 92 8.32 11.09 -4.18
N GLU A 93 8.34 10.22 -3.16
CA GLU A 93 9.49 9.40 -2.78
C GLU A 93 9.63 8.11 -3.60
N GLY A 94 8.76 7.88 -4.60
CA GLY A 94 8.76 6.70 -5.45
C GLY A 94 8.03 5.48 -4.87
N GLY A 95 7.17 5.71 -3.87
CA GLY A 95 6.28 4.70 -3.30
C GLY A 95 5.10 4.35 -4.22
N GLY A 96 4.64 3.09 -4.15
CA GLY A 96 3.51 2.61 -4.94
C GLY A 96 2.19 2.80 -4.21
N VAL A 97 1.22 3.51 -4.81
CA VAL A 97 -0.14 3.64 -4.28
C VAL A 97 -1.15 3.08 -5.27
N VAL A 98 -2.04 2.22 -4.80
CA VAL A 98 -3.15 1.65 -5.56
C VAL A 98 -4.46 2.12 -4.93
N SER A 99 -5.36 2.67 -5.73
CA SER A 99 -6.71 3.06 -5.30
C SER A 99 -7.73 2.07 -5.85
N ALA A 100 -8.47 1.40 -4.95
CA ALA A 100 -9.56 0.50 -5.32
C ALA A 100 -10.89 1.26 -5.50
N VAL A 101 -11.82 0.71 -6.28
CA VAL A 101 -13.15 1.32 -6.50
C VAL A 101 -14.00 1.09 -5.27
N PHE A 102 -13.86 2.00 -4.31
CA PHE A 102 -14.76 2.51 -3.26
C PHE A 102 -13.84 3.48 -2.52
N ASN A 103 -13.82 4.73 -2.97
CA ASN A 103 -13.04 5.79 -2.36
C ASN A 103 -13.83 7.09 -2.57
N LEU A 104 -14.54 7.53 -1.52
CA LEU A 104 -15.23 8.82 -1.52
C LEU A 104 -14.28 9.88 -0.98
N PHE A 105 -13.66 10.64 -1.89
CA PHE A 105 -12.90 11.84 -1.53
C PHE A 105 -13.84 13.05 -1.53
N THR A 106 -13.80 13.85 -0.46
CA THR A 106 -14.42 15.18 -0.44
C THR A 106 -13.31 16.21 -0.40
N GLY A 107 -13.10 16.93 -1.51
CA GLY A 107 -12.14 18.04 -1.58
C GLY A 107 -12.73 19.39 -1.22
#